data_AF-A0A519RJE2-F1
#
_entry.id   AF-A0A519RJE2-F1
#
_cell.length_a   1.000
_cell.length_b   1.000
_cell.length_c   1.000
_cell.angle_alpha   90.00
_cell.angle_beta   90.00
_cell.angle_gamma   90.00
#
_symmetry.space_group_name_H-M   'P 1'
#
loop_
_entity.id
_entity.type
_entity.pdbx_description
1 polymer ?
#
loop_
_entity_poly.entity_id
_entity_poly.type
_entity_poly.pdbx_seq_one_letter_code
_entity_poly.pdbx_strand_id
1 'polypeptide(L)'
;MTKNELWYLLIDGQQDAETGVVGNFYAYGKHLGDALDKTIKASIDYKFINHNLTEASLFDNFDIIDNNKELVKIADNVYMRPTTYTFPFDDPDNEFIPPIGIVKSVFEGEYEYVLIKENFVAYGADENGIFEFELVLTKENLIDTFIKTIEFLPTIDGFWIYIKNYWESDLTELWVAKHFIDKHTVIDFLKTQKKNTLENGYLDIVVHALAGETNLTLDDHKKIQLHTKDEGVFNDFIGNIIELGYEQTRDFYNLEFGYHHFHYRPVDSLTRTEFKQMLTDNKFELIDKWEE
;
A
#
# COMPACT_ATOMS: atom_id res chain seq x y z
N MET A 1 15.99 9.90 -21.39
CA MET A 1 15.82 10.54 -20.07
C MET A 1 14.34 10.69 -19.86
N THR A 2 13.77 9.98 -18.89
CA THR A 2 12.41 10.27 -18.41
C THR A 2 12.40 11.70 -17.85
N LYS A 3 11.41 12.49 -18.26
CA LYS A 3 11.21 13.84 -17.74
C LYS A 3 10.82 13.70 -16.26
N ASN A 4 11.41 14.51 -15.38
CA ASN A 4 10.96 14.54 -13.98
C ASN A 4 9.49 14.99 -13.93
N GLU A 5 8.73 14.36 -13.05
CA GLU A 5 7.33 14.62 -12.73
C GLU A 5 7.23 15.63 -11.59
N LEU A 6 6.33 16.59 -11.68
CA LEU A 6 6.03 17.51 -10.58
C LEU A 6 4.90 16.93 -9.74
N TRP A 7 5.18 16.66 -8.47
CA TRP A 7 4.19 16.15 -7.53
C TRP A 7 3.83 17.19 -6.49
N TYR A 8 2.54 17.39 -6.26
CA TYR A 8 2.02 17.91 -5.01
C TYR A 8 1.97 16.79 -3.98
N LEU A 9 2.36 17.10 -2.74
CA LEU A 9 2.37 16.18 -1.62
C LEU A 9 1.87 16.92 -0.38
N LEU A 10 0.81 16.40 0.24
CA LEU A 10 0.43 16.78 1.60
C LEU A 10 1.13 15.83 2.55
N ILE A 11 1.99 16.40 3.40
CA ILE A 11 2.74 15.64 4.39
C ILE A 11 2.32 16.11 5.76
N ASP A 12 1.88 15.17 6.59
CA ASP A 12 1.77 15.40 8.02
C ASP A 12 3.00 14.83 8.75
N GLY A 13 3.09 15.15 10.03
CA GLY A 13 4.06 14.59 10.95
C GLY A 13 3.92 15.23 12.31
N GLN A 14 4.99 15.19 13.07
CA GLN A 14 5.10 15.77 14.40
C GLN A 14 6.23 16.81 14.44
N GLN A 15 6.16 17.76 15.37
CA GLN A 15 7.31 18.57 15.79
C GLN A 15 7.92 18.06 17.10
N ASP A 16 7.07 17.51 17.96
CA ASP A 16 7.39 16.90 19.25
C ASP A 16 6.28 15.89 19.61
N ALA A 17 6.28 15.40 20.85
CA ALA A 17 5.34 14.38 21.29
C ALA A 17 3.88 14.85 21.36
N GLU A 18 3.61 16.16 21.38
CA GLU A 18 2.28 16.74 21.62
C GLU A 18 1.82 17.65 20.46
N THR A 19 2.67 17.88 19.46
CA THR A 19 2.42 18.83 18.37
C THR A 19 2.51 18.17 17.01
N GLY A 20 1.37 18.04 16.35
CA GLY A 20 1.24 17.62 14.96
C GLY A 20 1.53 18.79 14.03
N VAL A 21 2.04 18.50 12.85
CA VAL A 21 2.31 19.51 11.82
C VAL A 21 1.90 18.98 10.45
N VAL A 22 1.34 19.86 9.62
CA VAL A 22 1.01 19.54 8.22
C VAL A 22 1.57 20.62 7.30
N GLY A 23 2.08 20.18 6.14
CA GLY A 23 2.72 21.02 5.14
C GLY A 23 2.36 20.63 3.72
N ASN A 24 2.24 21.65 2.86
CA ASN A 24 2.02 21.49 1.43
C ASN A 24 3.36 21.57 0.71
N PHE A 25 3.74 20.49 0.03
CA PHE A 25 5.01 20.37 -0.67
C PHE A 25 4.78 20.17 -2.17
N TYR A 26 5.75 20.63 -2.95
CA TYR A 26 5.80 20.45 -4.39
C TYR A 26 7.21 20.00 -4.75
N ALA A 27 7.34 18.82 -5.36
CA ALA A 27 8.65 18.23 -5.61
C ALA A 27 8.76 17.62 -7.01
N TYR A 28 9.90 17.85 -7.66
CA TYR A 28 10.24 17.11 -8.88
C TYR A 28 10.91 15.77 -8.54
N GLY A 29 10.29 14.69 -9.00
CA GLY A 29 10.79 13.32 -8.87
C GLY A 29 10.87 12.61 -10.21
N LYS A 30 11.60 11.49 -10.26
CA LYS A 30 11.50 10.53 -11.38
C LYS A 30 10.17 9.78 -11.37
N HIS A 31 9.60 9.62 -10.19
CA HIS A 31 8.29 9.03 -9.87
C HIS A 31 7.86 9.54 -8.49
N LEU A 32 6.61 9.28 -8.09
CA LEU A 32 6.04 9.69 -6.78
C LEU A 32 6.96 9.34 -5.59
N GLY A 33 7.44 8.09 -5.50
CA GLY A 33 8.33 7.68 -4.40
C GLY A 33 9.64 8.49 -4.27
N ASP A 34 10.22 8.94 -5.39
CA ASP A 34 11.42 9.79 -5.40
C ASP A 34 11.10 11.24 -5.01
N ALA A 35 9.96 11.76 -5.47
CA ALA A 35 9.47 13.08 -5.03
C ALA A 35 9.18 13.10 -3.52
N LEU A 36 8.58 12.03 -3.00
CA LEU A 36 8.29 11.85 -1.57
C LEU A 36 9.57 11.82 -0.73
N ASP A 37 10.57 11.02 -1.09
CA ASP A 37 11.82 10.93 -0.35
C ASP A 37 12.57 12.27 -0.27
N LYS A 38 12.67 12.98 -1.40
CA LYS A 38 13.24 14.34 -1.43
C LYS A 38 12.50 15.28 -0.50
N THR A 39 11.17 15.19 -0.49
CA THR A 39 10.30 16.00 0.35
C THR A 39 10.52 15.71 1.83
N ILE A 40 10.50 14.43 2.23
CA ILE A 40 10.76 13.99 3.61
C ILE A 40 12.14 14.45 4.09
N LYS A 41 13.17 14.38 3.24
CA LYS A 41 14.52 14.86 3.59
C LYS A 41 14.56 16.37 3.80
N ALA A 42 13.85 17.13 2.97
CA ALA A 42 13.81 18.58 3.05
C ALA A 42 12.95 19.10 4.22
N SER A 43 11.87 18.39 4.58
CA SER A 43 10.94 18.79 5.66
C SER A 43 11.54 18.66 7.07
N ILE A 44 12.62 17.88 7.24
CA ILE A 44 13.35 17.78 8.52
C ILE A 44 13.87 19.15 8.97
N ASP A 45 14.38 19.98 8.04
CA ASP A 45 14.85 21.33 8.34
C ASP A 45 13.70 22.27 8.79
N TYR A 46 12.46 21.85 8.57
CA TYR A 46 11.21 22.51 8.98
C TYR A 46 10.56 21.82 10.17
N LYS A 47 11.32 21.01 10.91
CA LYS A 47 10.94 20.31 12.15
C LYS A 47 9.85 19.25 11.98
N PHE A 48 9.66 18.70 10.78
CA PHE A 48 8.82 17.51 10.63
C PHE A 48 9.61 16.27 11.05
N ILE A 49 9.02 15.47 11.93
CA ILE A 49 9.44 14.10 12.27
C ILE A 49 8.24 13.16 12.12
N ASN A 50 8.47 11.84 12.05
CA ASN A 50 7.40 10.83 11.91
C ASN A 50 6.40 11.11 10.77
N HIS A 51 6.93 11.38 9.58
CA HIS A 51 6.14 11.81 8.41
C HIS A 51 5.11 10.76 7.95
N ASN A 52 3.91 11.21 7.60
CA ASN A 52 3.00 10.46 6.73
C ASN A 52 2.67 11.26 5.47
N LEU A 53 2.59 10.52 4.37
CA LEU A 53 2.05 11.05 3.13
C LEU A 53 0.53 10.87 3.19
N THR A 54 -0.20 11.98 3.23
CA THR A 54 -1.66 11.96 3.35
C THR A 54 -2.33 12.09 2.00
N GLU A 55 -1.81 12.95 1.11
CA GLU A 55 -2.35 13.16 -0.23
C GLU A 55 -1.25 13.41 -1.26
N ALA A 56 -1.51 13.05 -2.52
CA ALA A 56 -0.64 13.36 -3.64
C ALA A 56 -1.43 13.76 -4.89
N SER A 57 -0.78 14.53 -5.76
CA SER A 57 -1.27 14.77 -7.12
C SER A 57 -0.12 15.01 -8.08
N LEU A 58 -0.22 14.44 -9.27
CA LEU A 58 0.69 14.74 -10.38
C LEU A 58 0.25 16.02 -11.09
N PHE A 59 1.20 16.93 -11.30
CA PHE A 59 0.99 18.23 -11.95
C PHE A 59 1.84 18.37 -13.21
N ASP A 60 1.29 19.06 -14.21
CA ASP A 60 2.01 19.34 -15.46
C ASP A 60 3.18 20.33 -15.26
N ASN A 61 2.93 21.38 -14.46
CA ASN A 61 3.86 22.46 -14.16
C ASN A 61 3.35 23.32 -12.98
N PHE A 62 4.07 24.39 -12.63
CA PHE A 62 3.69 25.29 -11.54
C PHE A 62 2.57 26.28 -11.87
N ASP A 63 2.19 26.45 -13.14
CA ASP A 63 1.19 27.44 -13.55
C ASP A 63 -0.23 27.05 -13.11
N ILE A 64 -0.47 25.76 -12.85
CA ILE A 64 -1.74 25.25 -12.30
C ILE A 64 -1.87 25.43 -10.79
N ILE A 65 -0.81 25.87 -10.10
CA ILE A 65 -0.83 26.08 -8.65
C ILE A 65 -1.23 27.53 -8.35
N ASP A 66 -2.36 27.69 -7.66
CA ASP A 66 -2.78 29.00 -7.16
C ASP A 66 -1.69 29.60 -6.26
N ASN A 67 -1.43 30.90 -6.47
CA ASN A 67 -0.39 31.67 -5.77
C ASN A 67 1.00 31.04 -5.83
N ASN A 68 1.39 30.42 -6.96
CA ASN A 68 2.72 29.80 -7.14
C ASN A 68 3.93 30.71 -6.82
N LYS A 69 3.75 32.04 -6.87
CA LYS A 69 4.77 33.04 -6.50
C LYS A 69 5.12 33.04 -5.02
N GLU A 70 4.27 32.48 -4.17
CA GLU A 70 4.47 32.36 -2.72
C GLU A 70 5.26 31.11 -2.34
N LEU A 71 5.51 30.21 -3.29
CA LEU A 71 6.29 29.00 -3.04
C LEU A 71 7.76 29.36 -2.82
N VAL A 72 8.33 28.78 -1.77
CA VAL A 72 9.75 28.91 -1.46
C VAL A 72 10.47 27.61 -1.81
N LYS A 73 11.59 27.71 -2.51
CA LYS A 73 12.49 26.57 -2.73
C LYS A 73 13.20 26.28 -1.42
N ILE A 74 13.00 25.08 -0.88
CA ILE A 74 13.54 24.68 0.43
C ILE A 74 14.69 23.68 0.31
N ALA A 75 14.74 22.94 -0.80
CA ALA A 75 15.85 22.09 -1.18
C ALA A 75 15.93 22.01 -2.70
N ASP A 76 16.91 21.28 -3.24
CA ASP A 76 16.93 21.08 -4.68
C ASP A 76 15.68 20.32 -5.15
N ASN A 77 14.98 20.89 -6.14
CA ASN A 77 13.74 20.36 -6.67
C ASN A 77 12.58 20.19 -5.66
N VAL A 78 12.65 20.82 -4.49
CA VAL A 78 11.57 20.79 -3.48
C VAL A 78 11.18 22.21 -3.10
N TYR A 79 9.88 22.46 -3.11
CA TYR A 79 9.26 23.72 -2.81
C TYR A 79 8.16 23.50 -1.78
N MET A 80 7.88 24.49 -0.94
CA MET A 80 6.76 24.45 -0.01
C MET A 80 6.09 25.82 0.08
N ARG A 81 4.87 25.84 0.62
CA ARG A 81 4.32 27.08 1.17
C ARG A 81 4.98 27.36 2.52
N PRO A 82 5.43 28.59 2.82
CA PRO A 82 6.14 28.90 4.07
C PRO A 82 5.34 28.63 5.33
N THR A 83 4.01 28.72 5.24
CA THR A 83 3.10 28.50 6.37
C THR A 83 2.87 27.00 6.56
N THR A 84 3.30 26.49 7.71
CA THR A 84 2.88 25.19 8.23
C THR A 84 1.73 25.38 9.22
N TYR A 85 0.90 24.36 9.38
CA TYR A 85 -0.18 24.36 10.35
C TYR A 85 0.13 23.33 11.43
N THR A 86 -0.11 23.67 12.70
CA THR A 86 0.09 22.76 13.83
C THR A 86 -1.22 22.46 14.53
N PHE A 87 -1.32 21.26 15.11
CA PHE A 87 -2.50 20.78 15.82
C PHE A 87 -2.08 19.94 17.04
N PRO A 88 -2.92 19.81 18.08
CA PRO A 88 -2.63 18.91 19.21
C PRO A 88 -2.47 17.47 18.71
N PHE A 89 -1.31 16.86 18.97
CA PHE A 89 -1.00 15.49 18.62
C PHE A 89 -1.45 14.57 19.75
N ASP A 90 -2.77 14.39 19.91
CA ASP A 90 -3.31 13.53 20.96
C ASP A 90 -4.61 12.82 20.53
N ASP A 91 -4.89 12.76 19.23
CA ASP A 91 -6.03 12.01 18.71
C ASP A 91 -5.59 10.99 17.62
N PRO A 92 -5.01 9.85 18.04
CA PRO A 92 -4.69 8.75 17.12
C PRO A 92 -5.93 7.98 16.63
N ASP A 93 -7.15 8.29 17.09
CA ASP A 93 -8.32 7.42 16.93
C ASP A 93 -9.23 7.75 15.74
N ASN A 94 -8.95 8.73 14.88
CA ASN A 94 -9.99 9.26 13.99
C ASN A 94 -9.77 9.25 12.46
N GLU A 95 -8.58 8.97 11.93
CA GLU A 95 -8.38 8.99 10.46
C GLU A 95 -7.64 7.78 9.91
N PHE A 96 -8.22 7.18 8.87
CA PHE A 96 -7.58 6.11 8.12
C PHE A 96 -6.38 6.64 7.34
N ILE A 97 -5.18 6.16 7.69
CA ILE A 97 -3.95 6.43 6.94
C ILE A 97 -3.68 5.27 5.97
N PRO A 98 -3.69 5.52 4.64
CA PRO A 98 -3.40 4.48 3.67
C PRO A 98 -2.04 3.80 3.90
N PRO A 99 -1.95 2.48 3.68
CA PRO A 99 -0.68 1.78 3.80
C PRO A 99 0.39 2.24 2.81
N ILE A 100 1.66 1.99 3.15
CA ILE A 100 2.79 2.32 2.28
C ILE A 100 2.60 1.61 0.93
N GLY A 101 2.77 2.38 -0.13
CA GLY A 101 2.59 1.94 -1.51
C GLY A 101 1.35 2.53 -2.16
N ILE A 102 0.43 3.11 -1.38
CA ILE A 102 -0.72 3.84 -1.90
C ILE A 102 -0.88 5.18 -1.19
N VAL A 103 -1.38 6.18 -1.90
CA VAL A 103 -1.74 7.48 -1.34
C VAL A 103 -3.03 7.98 -1.97
N LYS A 104 -3.84 8.67 -1.15
CA LYS A 104 -5.02 9.40 -1.61
C LYS A 104 -4.67 10.47 -2.65
N SER A 105 -5.52 10.61 -3.66
CA SER A 105 -5.47 11.74 -4.59
C SER A 105 -6.12 12.99 -4.00
N VAL A 106 -5.69 14.17 -4.42
CA VAL A 106 -6.39 15.44 -4.11
C VAL A 106 -7.76 15.56 -4.78
N PHE A 107 -8.01 14.74 -5.81
CA PHE A 107 -9.29 14.74 -6.50
C PHE A 107 -10.35 14.04 -5.64
N GLU A 108 -11.48 14.73 -5.43
CA GLU A 108 -12.63 14.16 -4.74
C GLU A 108 -13.15 12.95 -5.50
N GLY A 109 -13.32 11.84 -4.78
CA GLY A 109 -13.96 10.63 -5.28
C GLY A 109 -15.47 10.66 -5.09
N GLU A 110 -16.11 9.50 -5.32
CA GLU A 110 -17.55 9.33 -5.02
C GLU A 110 -17.84 9.35 -3.52
N TYR A 111 -16.87 8.93 -2.71
CA TYR A 111 -16.99 8.78 -1.27
C TYR A 111 -15.85 9.50 -0.53
N GLU A 112 -16.08 9.82 0.74
CA GLU A 112 -15.09 10.45 1.62
C GLU A 112 -14.19 9.39 2.27
N TYR A 113 -12.87 9.61 2.26
CA TYR A 113 -11.88 8.65 2.81
C TYR A 113 -12.09 8.33 4.30
N VAL A 114 -12.75 9.22 5.05
CA VAL A 114 -13.11 9.03 6.47
C VAL A 114 -14.08 7.84 6.69
N LEU A 115 -14.73 7.37 5.62
CA LEU A 115 -15.61 6.20 5.66
C LEU A 115 -14.82 4.88 5.72
N ILE A 116 -13.56 4.88 5.27
CA ILE A 116 -12.69 3.71 5.34
C ILE A 116 -12.27 3.51 6.79
N LYS A 117 -12.49 2.30 7.31
CA LYS A 117 -12.17 1.92 8.69
C LYS A 117 -11.56 0.53 8.71
N GLU A 118 -10.76 0.24 9.74
CA GLU A 118 -10.23 -1.10 9.95
C GLU A 118 -11.34 -2.06 10.35
N ASN A 119 -11.81 -2.85 9.40
CA ASN A 119 -12.85 -3.84 9.58
C ASN A 119 -12.81 -4.85 8.42
N PHE A 120 -13.59 -5.91 8.54
CA PHE A 120 -13.68 -6.91 7.48
C PHE A 120 -15.11 -7.19 7.05
N VAL A 121 -15.23 -7.71 5.84
CA VAL A 121 -16.42 -8.38 5.33
C VAL A 121 -16.10 -9.84 5.06
N ALA A 122 -17.12 -10.67 5.23
CA ALA A 122 -17.05 -12.10 4.97
C ALA A 122 -18.35 -12.51 4.29
N TYR A 123 -18.23 -13.05 3.08
CA TYR A 123 -19.33 -13.48 2.24
C TYR A 123 -19.37 -15.01 2.23
N GLY A 124 -20.59 -15.55 2.38
CA GLY A 124 -20.82 -16.98 2.20
C GLY A 124 -20.53 -17.41 0.76
N ALA A 125 -20.49 -18.72 0.52
CA ALA A 125 -20.17 -19.29 -0.79
C ALA A 125 -21.00 -18.67 -1.93
N ASP A 126 -20.30 -18.23 -2.97
CA ASP A 126 -20.87 -17.76 -4.23
C ASP A 126 -21.44 -18.92 -5.09
N GLU A 127 -21.83 -18.63 -6.33
CA GLU A 127 -22.33 -19.64 -7.27
C GLU A 127 -21.30 -20.71 -7.68
N ASN A 128 -20.00 -20.42 -7.48
CA ASN A 128 -18.88 -21.33 -7.73
C ASN A 128 -18.44 -22.09 -6.46
N GLY A 129 -19.10 -21.84 -5.32
CA GLY A 129 -18.75 -22.44 -4.04
C GLY A 129 -17.57 -21.77 -3.34
N ILE A 130 -17.22 -20.54 -3.72
CA ILE A 130 -16.09 -19.78 -3.17
C ILE A 130 -16.61 -18.86 -2.06
N PHE A 131 -16.05 -19.03 -0.87
CA PHE A 131 -16.18 -18.12 0.26
C PHE A 131 -15.15 -16.99 0.11
N GLU A 132 -15.56 -15.76 0.42
CA GLU A 132 -14.75 -14.57 0.22
C GLU A 132 -14.65 -13.75 1.50
N PHE A 133 -13.46 -13.23 1.77
CA PHE A 133 -13.18 -12.35 2.90
C PHE A 133 -12.32 -11.19 2.41
N GLU A 134 -12.61 -9.99 2.91
CA GLU A 134 -11.77 -8.80 2.70
C GLU A 134 -11.58 -8.04 4.00
N LEU A 135 -10.35 -7.59 4.26
CA LEU A 135 -9.96 -6.78 5.41
C LEU A 135 -9.15 -5.58 4.95
N VAL A 136 -9.60 -4.39 5.34
CA VAL A 136 -8.88 -3.13 5.16
C VAL A 136 -8.16 -2.77 6.45
N LEU A 137 -6.92 -2.32 6.34
CA LEU A 137 -6.08 -1.92 7.47
C LEU A 137 -5.34 -0.63 7.15
N THR A 138 -5.06 0.14 8.20
CA THR A 138 -4.19 1.31 8.12
C THR A 138 -2.74 0.89 7.95
N LYS A 139 -1.91 1.88 7.61
CA LYS A 139 -0.44 1.76 7.51
C LYS A 139 0.21 1.04 8.69
N GLU A 140 -0.26 1.28 9.91
CA GLU A 140 0.38 0.77 11.12
C GLU A 140 0.15 -0.74 11.29
N ASN A 141 -1.06 -1.20 10.96
CA ASN A 141 -1.50 -2.57 11.27
C ASN A 141 -1.36 -3.56 10.11
N LEU A 142 -1.31 -3.07 8.85
CA LEU A 142 -1.40 -3.94 7.66
C LEU A 142 -0.35 -5.05 7.63
N ILE A 143 0.94 -4.69 7.67
CA ILE A 143 2.03 -5.63 7.40
C ILE A 143 2.07 -6.72 8.48
N ASP A 144 2.01 -6.32 9.74
CA ASP A 144 2.07 -7.26 10.85
C ASP A 144 0.84 -8.18 10.87
N THR A 145 -0.34 -7.65 10.51
CA THR A 145 -1.56 -8.45 10.39
C THR A 145 -1.46 -9.41 9.22
N PHE A 146 -1.04 -8.97 8.03
CA PHE A 146 -0.88 -9.85 6.87
C PHE A 146 0.08 -11.02 7.17
N ILE A 147 1.22 -10.75 7.79
CA ILE A 147 2.16 -11.80 8.21
C ILE A 147 1.51 -12.78 9.19
N LYS A 148 0.69 -12.32 10.14
CA LYS A 148 -0.08 -13.20 11.04
C LYS A 148 -1.11 -14.04 10.28
N THR A 149 -1.77 -13.48 9.27
CA THR A 149 -2.79 -14.23 8.51
C THR A 149 -2.21 -15.41 7.72
N ILE A 150 -0.92 -15.35 7.32
CA ILE A 150 -0.22 -16.49 6.72
C ILE A 150 -0.14 -17.66 7.72
N GLU A 151 -0.01 -17.38 9.01
CA GLU A 151 0.01 -18.41 10.07
C GLU A 151 -1.36 -19.08 10.25
N PHE A 152 -2.45 -18.48 9.79
CA PHE A 152 -3.80 -19.05 9.88
C PHE A 152 -4.07 -20.11 8.81
N LEU A 153 -3.32 -20.09 7.71
CA LEU A 153 -3.49 -21.09 6.64
C LEU A 153 -3.16 -22.50 7.14
N PRO A 154 -3.87 -23.55 6.72
CA PRO A 154 -3.58 -24.91 7.19
C PRO A 154 -2.22 -25.42 6.69
N THR A 155 -1.90 -25.15 5.42
CA THR A 155 -0.65 -25.51 4.74
C THR A 155 -0.28 -24.43 3.75
N ILE A 156 0.93 -24.46 3.20
CA ILE A 156 1.32 -23.67 2.03
C ILE A 156 1.87 -24.62 0.98
N ASP A 157 1.47 -24.42 -0.26
CA ASP A 157 1.99 -25.16 -1.41
C ASP A 157 2.30 -24.27 -2.61
N GLY A 158 2.03 -22.97 -2.53
CA GLY A 158 2.37 -22.02 -3.56
C GLY A 158 2.60 -20.61 -3.02
N PHE A 159 3.51 -19.90 -3.68
CA PHE A 159 3.74 -18.48 -3.43
C PHE A 159 3.89 -17.74 -4.74
N TRP A 160 2.99 -16.80 -4.99
CA TRP A 160 2.87 -16.08 -6.26
C TRP A 160 2.95 -14.58 -6.05
N ILE A 161 3.53 -13.88 -7.01
CA ILE A 161 3.61 -12.43 -7.05
C ILE A 161 3.14 -11.96 -8.42
N TYR A 162 2.13 -11.08 -8.42
CA TYR A 162 1.68 -10.39 -9.62
C TYR A 162 2.38 -9.03 -9.68
N ILE A 163 2.96 -8.70 -10.84
CA ILE A 163 3.55 -7.38 -11.09
C ILE A 163 2.63 -6.63 -12.03
N LYS A 164 2.04 -5.52 -11.59
CA LYS A 164 0.99 -4.79 -12.32
C LYS A 164 1.50 -4.08 -13.58
N ASN A 165 0.64 -3.95 -14.59
CA ASN A 165 0.89 -3.30 -15.88
C ASN A 165 1.05 -1.76 -15.83
N TYR A 166 0.81 -1.12 -14.69
CA TYR A 166 1.02 0.31 -14.53
C TYR A 166 2.33 0.64 -13.81
N TRP A 167 3.17 -0.38 -13.54
CA TRP A 167 4.54 -0.19 -13.09
C TRP A 167 5.54 -0.32 -14.23
N GLU A 168 5.92 0.81 -14.85
CA GLU A 168 7.00 0.90 -15.85
C GLU A 168 6.82 0.00 -17.11
N SER A 169 5.66 -0.63 -17.33
CA SER A 169 5.41 -1.56 -18.45
C SER A 169 3.94 -1.92 -18.58
N ASP A 170 3.34 -1.87 -19.78
CA ASP A 170 1.91 -2.17 -20.07
C ASP A 170 1.48 -3.64 -19.89
N LEU A 171 2.27 -4.46 -19.21
CA LEU A 171 2.01 -5.89 -19.02
C LEU A 171 1.94 -6.25 -17.54
N THR A 172 0.87 -6.95 -17.16
CA THR A 172 0.81 -7.66 -15.88
C THR A 172 1.57 -8.98 -16.02
N GLU A 173 2.36 -9.34 -15.00
CA GLU A 173 3.20 -10.55 -15.00
C GLU A 173 2.90 -11.41 -13.77
N LEU A 174 2.76 -12.72 -13.96
CA LEU A 174 2.61 -13.69 -12.87
C LEU A 174 3.93 -14.44 -12.62
N TRP A 175 4.49 -14.27 -11.44
CA TRP A 175 5.70 -14.96 -10.99
C TRP A 175 5.37 -15.96 -9.89
N VAL A 176 5.84 -17.20 -10.03
CA VAL A 176 5.50 -18.30 -9.11
C VAL A 176 6.76 -18.94 -8.57
N ALA A 177 6.84 -19.12 -7.26
CA ALA A 177 7.88 -19.91 -6.62
C ALA A 177 7.30 -21.19 -6.02
N LYS A 178 7.70 -22.33 -6.59
CA LYS A 178 7.22 -23.66 -6.18
C LYS A 178 7.95 -24.24 -4.96
N HIS A 179 9.01 -23.59 -4.50
CA HIS A 179 9.85 -24.09 -3.41
C HIS A 179 9.48 -23.50 -2.04
N PHE A 180 8.64 -22.45 -2.00
CA PHE A 180 8.03 -21.96 -0.78
C PHE A 180 6.82 -22.84 -0.45
N ILE A 181 7.05 -23.84 0.39
CA ILE A 181 6.06 -24.87 0.77
C ILE A 181 5.76 -24.87 2.27
N ASP A 182 6.18 -23.82 2.97
CA ASP A 182 5.96 -23.66 4.40
C ASP A 182 5.86 -22.17 4.78
N LYS A 183 5.15 -21.90 5.88
CA LYS A 183 4.86 -20.56 6.38
C LYS A 183 6.11 -19.77 6.72
N HIS A 184 7.07 -20.44 7.36
CA HIS A 184 8.25 -19.78 7.88
C HIS A 184 9.11 -19.21 6.75
N THR A 185 9.35 -19.98 5.69
CA THR A 185 10.15 -19.51 4.55
C THR A 185 9.47 -18.37 3.80
N VAL A 186 8.16 -18.43 3.60
CA VAL A 186 7.37 -17.32 3.00
C VAL A 186 7.49 -16.05 3.85
N ILE A 187 7.24 -16.17 5.16
CA ILE A 187 7.30 -15.03 6.10
C ILE A 187 8.70 -14.43 6.15
N ASP A 188 9.75 -15.25 6.17
CA ASP A 188 11.14 -14.79 6.21
C ASP A 188 11.52 -14.06 4.91
N PHE A 189 11.09 -14.57 3.75
CA PHE A 189 11.26 -13.86 2.48
C PHE A 189 10.56 -12.50 2.50
N LEU A 190 9.29 -12.46 2.91
CA LEU A 190 8.51 -11.23 2.96
C LEU A 190 9.09 -10.20 3.94
N LYS A 191 9.57 -10.63 5.11
CA LYS A 191 10.25 -9.74 6.06
C LYS A 191 11.57 -9.21 5.51
N THR A 192 12.36 -10.07 4.86
CA THR A 192 13.65 -9.69 4.25
C THR A 192 13.45 -8.72 3.09
N GLN A 193 12.40 -8.92 2.29
CA GLN A 193 12.10 -8.13 1.09
C GLN A 193 11.00 -7.09 1.32
N LYS A 194 10.65 -6.76 2.57
CA LYS A 194 9.49 -5.93 2.95
C LYS A 194 9.28 -4.70 2.07
N LYS A 195 10.34 -3.92 1.83
CA LYS A 195 10.28 -2.70 0.98
C LYS A 195 9.98 -2.98 -0.48
N ASN A 196 10.48 -4.11 -0.98
CA ASN A 196 10.36 -4.51 -2.38
C ASN A 196 9.04 -5.22 -2.66
N THR A 197 8.44 -5.84 -1.64
CA THR A 197 7.20 -6.61 -1.71
C THR A 197 6.05 -5.88 -1.02
N LEU A 198 5.95 -5.98 0.30
CA LEU A 198 4.80 -5.55 1.10
C LEU A 198 4.51 -4.05 0.98
N GLU A 199 5.54 -3.20 0.92
CA GLU A 199 5.41 -1.73 0.81
C GLU A 199 5.34 -1.23 -0.64
N ASN A 200 5.49 -2.12 -1.62
CA ASN A 200 5.46 -1.74 -3.04
C ASN A 200 4.01 -1.78 -3.54
N GLY A 201 3.46 -0.63 -3.94
CA GLY A 201 2.07 -0.50 -4.38
C GLY A 201 1.75 -1.17 -5.72
N TYR A 202 2.73 -1.73 -6.42
CA TYR A 202 2.55 -2.29 -7.75
C TYR A 202 2.42 -3.82 -7.79
N LEU A 203 2.19 -4.45 -6.64
CA LEU A 203 2.29 -5.89 -6.47
C LEU A 203 1.06 -6.47 -5.76
N ASP A 204 0.59 -7.60 -6.27
CA ASP A 204 -0.21 -8.54 -5.46
C ASP A 204 0.69 -9.67 -4.99
N ILE A 205 0.47 -10.12 -3.76
CA ILE A 205 1.21 -11.21 -3.13
C ILE A 205 0.21 -12.28 -2.72
N VAL A 206 0.32 -13.47 -3.29
CA VAL A 206 -0.61 -14.58 -3.05
C VAL A 206 0.13 -15.74 -2.37
N VAL A 207 -0.39 -16.15 -1.21
CA VAL A 207 0.02 -17.37 -0.51
C VAL A 207 -1.08 -18.40 -0.70
N HIS A 208 -0.77 -19.47 -1.43
CA HIS A 208 -1.73 -20.51 -1.77
C HIS A 208 -1.62 -21.71 -0.82
N ALA A 209 -2.77 -22.28 -0.48
CA ALA A 209 -2.91 -23.51 0.28
C ALA A 209 -3.82 -24.51 -0.47
N LEU A 210 -3.39 -25.77 -0.59
CA LEU A 210 -4.18 -26.85 -1.21
C LEU A 210 -5.58 -27.02 -0.63
N ALA A 211 -5.75 -26.86 0.69
CA ALA A 211 -7.05 -27.02 1.34
C ALA A 211 -8.02 -25.98 0.79
N GLY A 212 -9.13 -26.42 0.20
CA GLY A 212 -10.12 -25.54 -0.41
C GLY A 212 -9.63 -24.71 -1.61
N GLU A 213 -8.45 -25.02 -2.18
CA GLU A 213 -7.80 -24.15 -3.18
C GLU A 213 -7.68 -22.70 -2.67
N THR A 214 -7.26 -22.56 -1.41
CA THR A 214 -7.30 -21.29 -0.68
C THR A 214 -6.21 -20.34 -1.17
N ASN A 215 -6.60 -19.10 -1.48
CA ASN A 215 -5.69 -18.01 -1.79
C ASN A 215 -5.81 -16.93 -0.72
N LEU A 216 -4.71 -16.66 0.00
CA LEU A 216 -4.55 -15.48 0.84
C LEU A 216 -3.76 -14.44 0.06
N THR A 217 -4.37 -13.30 -0.20
CA THR A 217 -3.81 -12.24 -1.04
C THR A 217 -3.60 -10.97 -0.23
N LEU A 218 -2.43 -10.33 -0.40
CA LEU A 218 -2.27 -8.90 -0.18
C LEU A 218 -2.24 -8.24 -1.55
N ASP A 219 -3.29 -7.49 -1.91
CA ASP A 219 -3.40 -6.89 -3.23
C ASP A 219 -2.63 -5.56 -3.35
N ASP A 220 -2.58 -5.03 -4.57
CA ASP A 220 -2.02 -3.74 -4.93
C ASP A 220 -2.76 -2.57 -4.28
N HIS A 221 -4.03 -2.74 -3.90
CA HIS A 221 -4.82 -1.83 -3.07
C HIS A 221 -4.60 -1.98 -1.55
N LYS A 222 -3.65 -2.85 -1.15
CA LYS A 222 -3.22 -3.08 0.22
C LYS A 222 -4.33 -3.60 1.15
N LYS A 223 -5.21 -4.43 0.60
CA LYS A 223 -6.23 -5.20 1.35
C LYS A 223 -5.76 -6.64 1.54
N ILE A 224 -6.15 -7.24 2.66
CA ILE A 224 -5.97 -8.67 2.89
C ILE A 224 -7.25 -9.37 2.42
N GLN A 225 -7.12 -10.32 1.49
CA GLN A 225 -8.23 -11.09 0.95
C GLN A 225 -8.02 -12.58 1.17
N LEU A 226 -9.09 -13.32 1.42
CA LEU A 226 -9.08 -14.78 1.42
C LEU A 226 -10.19 -15.30 0.51
N HIS A 227 -9.82 -16.12 -0.46
CA HIS A 227 -10.76 -16.90 -1.26
C HIS A 227 -10.54 -18.39 -1.00
N THR A 228 -11.61 -19.12 -0.67
CA THR A 228 -11.51 -20.56 -0.41
C THR A 228 -12.81 -21.30 -0.73
N LYS A 229 -12.72 -22.55 -1.14
CA LYS A 229 -13.88 -23.46 -1.28
C LYS A 229 -14.14 -24.27 -0.01
N ASP A 230 -13.28 -24.16 1.00
CA ASP A 230 -13.40 -24.90 2.26
C ASP A 230 -14.01 -24.01 3.36
N GLU A 231 -15.25 -24.32 3.73
CA GLU A 231 -16.00 -23.61 4.76
C GLU A 231 -15.31 -23.68 6.14
N GLY A 232 -14.60 -24.78 6.44
CA GLY A 232 -13.85 -24.93 7.68
C GLY A 232 -12.68 -23.96 7.75
N VAL A 233 -11.89 -23.90 6.67
CA VAL A 233 -10.79 -22.92 6.55
C VAL A 233 -11.31 -21.49 6.65
N PHE A 234 -12.44 -21.19 5.99
CA PHE A 234 -13.06 -19.88 6.05
C PHE A 234 -13.48 -19.46 7.46
N ASN A 235 -14.21 -20.34 8.16
CA ASN A 235 -14.69 -20.07 9.52
C ASN A 235 -13.53 -19.94 10.52
N ASP A 236 -12.51 -20.80 10.41
CA ASP A 236 -11.32 -20.73 11.26
C ASP A 236 -10.56 -19.41 11.01
N PHE A 237 -10.42 -18.99 9.75
CA PHE A 237 -9.77 -17.73 9.41
C PHE A 237 -10.50 -16.53 10.01
N ILE A 238 -11.83 -16.45 9.86
CA ILE A 238 -12.65 -15.39 10.47
C ILE A 238 -12.50 -15.38 12.00
N GLY A 239 -12.55 -16.55 12.63
CA GLY A 239 -12.35 -16.68 14.07
C GLY A 239 -11.01 -16.07 14.53
N ASN A 240 -9.93 -16.39 13.82
CA ASN A 240 -8.61 -15.82 14.11
C ASN A 240 -8.53 -14.31 13.87
N ILE A 241 -9.21 -13.77 12.84
CA ILE A 241 -9.28 -12.32 12.59
C ILE A 241 -10.02 -11.59 13.72
N ILE A 242 -11.11 -12.15 14.23
CA ILE A 242 -11.84 -11.62 15.39
C ILE A 242 -10.95 -11.66 16.65
N GLU A 243 -10.17 -12.73 16.84
CA GLU A 243 -9.20 -12.81 17.94
C GLU A 243 -8.08 -11.77 17.85
N LEU A 244 -7.74 -11.29 16.65
CA LEU A 244 -6.84 -10.15 16.45
C LEU A 244 -7.48 -8.80 16.79
N GLY A 245 -8.79 -8.75 17.05
CA GLY A 245 -9.52 -7.56 17.47
C GLY A 245 -10.25 -6.83 16.33
N TYR A 246 -10.31 -7.39 15.13
CA TYR A 246 -11.03 -6.78 14.01
C TYR A 246 -12.50 -7.21 14.02
N GLU A 247 -13.37 -6.27 13.67
CA GLU A 247 -14.82 -6.48 13.66
C GLU A 247 -15.35 -6.67 12.24
N GLN A 248 -16.37 -7.54 12.11
CA GLN A 248 -17.11 -7.67 10.86
C GLN A 248 -18.05 -6.48 10.69
N THR A 249 -18.08 -5.88 9.50
CA THR A 249 -19.01 -4.81 9.14
C THR A 249 -19.97 -5.22 8.01
N ARG A 250 -21.02 -4.43 7.82
CA ARG A 250 -21.84 -4.42 6.59
C ARG A 250 -21.55 -3.21 5.71
N ASP A 251 -21.05 -2.14 6.31
CA ASP A 251 -20.72 -0.89 5.64
C ASP A 251 -19.20 -0.89 5.40
N PHE A 252 -18.80 -1.60 4.34
CA PHE A 252 -17.39 -1.80 3.99
C PHE A 252 -16.98 -0.81 2.91
N TYR A 253 -15.98 0.00 3.22
CA TYR A 253 -15.39 0.96 2.30
C TYR A 253 -13.91 0.64 2.16
N ASN A 254 -13.43 0.65 0.91
CA ASN A 254 -12.06 0.39 0.53
C ASN A 254 -11.70 1.26 -0.68
N LEU A 255 -10.43 1.30 -1.08
CA LEU A 255 -9.93 2.20 -2.12
C LEU A 255 -10.47 1.93 -3.53
N GLU A 256 -11.16 0.80 -3.78
CA GLU A 256 -11.75 0.47 -5.08
C GLU A 256 -13.11 1.13 -5.30
N PHE A 257 -13.79 1.55 -4.24
CA PHE A 257 -15.11 2.17 -4.33
C PHE A 257 -15.02 3.66 -4.65
N GLY A 258 -14.66 4.01 -5.89
CA GLY A 258 -14.75 5.38 -6.38
C GLY A 258 -13.77 6.38 -5.73
N TYR A 259 -12.73 5.88 -5.04
CA TYR A 259 -11.68 6.71 -4.44
C TYR A 259 -10.50 6.87 -5.41
N HIS A 260 -10.18 8.11 -5.79
CA HIS A 260 -8.97 8.38 -6.55
C HIS A 260 -7.73 8.24 -5.67
N HIS A 261 -6.74 7.47 -6.12
CA HIS A 261 -5.49 7.23 -5.43
C HIS A 261 -4.33 7.00 -6.41
N PHE A 262 -3.11 7.01 -5.88
CA PHE A 262 -1.89 6.70 -6.64
C PHE A 262 -1.15 5.54 -5.99
N HIS A 263 -0.65 4.63 -6.81
CA HIS A 263 0.31 3.62 -6.39
C HIS A 263 1.74 4.19 -6.48
N TYR A 264 2.58 3.81 -5.54
CA TYR A 264 3.99 4.14 -5.54
C TYR A 264 4.84 3.03 -4.93
N ARG A 265 6.15 3.14 -5.08
CA ARG A 265 7.14 2.31 -4.40
C ARG A 265 8.08 3.19 -3.58
N PRO A 266 8.58 2.74 -2.43
CA PRO A 266 9.63 3.46 -1.68
C PRO A 266 10.83 3.77 -2.57
N VAL A 267 11.51 4.92 -2.38
CA VAL A 267 12.63 5.32 -3.25
C VAL A 267 13.78 4.31 -3.27
N ASP A 268 13.98 3.62 -2.15
CA ASP A 268 15.05 2.66 -1.93
C ASP A 268 14.61 1.20 -2.16
N SER A 269 13.39 1.02 -2.67
CA SER A 269 12.96 -0.25 -3.26
C SER A 269 13.58 -0.45 -4.65
N LEU A 270 13.52 -1.68 -5.14
CA LEU A 270 13.97 -2.05 -6.48
C LEU A 270 13.09 -1.42 -7.58
N THR A 271 13.68 -1.08 -8.72
CA THR A 271 12.94 -0.82 -9.98
C THR A 271 12.27 -2.10 -10.48
N ARG A 272 11.36 -2.02 -11.46
CA ARG A 272 10.68 -3.22 -11.99
C ARG A 272 11.69 -4.26 -12.49
N THR A 273 12.72 -3.78 -13.20
CA THR A 273 13.76 -4.65 -13.76
C THR A 273 14.61 -5.32 -12.68
N GLU A 274 15.03 -4.57 -11.66
CA GLU A 274 15.79 -5.11 -10.54
C GLU A 274 14.95 -6.08 -9.69
N PHE A 275 13.65 -5.78 -9.51
CA PHE A 275 12.73 -6.66 -8.79
C PHE A 275 12.56 -8.01 -9.51
N LYS A 276 12.38 -8.00 -10.84
CA LYS A 276 12.34 -9.24 -11.65
C LYS A 276 13.63 -10.05 -11.53
N GLN A 277 14.78 -9.38 -11.48
CA GLN A 277 16.05 -10.06 -11.22
C GLN A 277 16.07 -10.68 -9.82
N MET A 278 15.63 -9.96 -8.79
CA MET A 278 15.52 -10.48 -7.43
C MET A 278 14.59 -11.71 -7.37
N LEU A 279 13.45 -11.68 -8.07
CA LEU A 279 12.56 -12.84 -8.17
C LEU A 279 13.26 -14.04 -8.84
N THR A 280 13.98 -13.81 -9.93
CA THR A 280 14.75 -14.86 -10.63
C THR A 280 15.84 -15.45 -9.72
N ASP A 281 16.58 -14.62 -9.00
CA ASP A 281 17.64 -15.04 -8.07
C ASP A 281 17.07 -15.84 -6.89
N ASN A 282 15.83 -15.54 -6.49
CA ASN A 282 15.04 -16.29 -5.51
C ASN A 282 14.21 -17.42 -6.15
N LYS A 283 14.54 -17.87 -7.37
CA LYS A 283 13.93 -19.03 -8.04
C LYS A 283 12.41 -18.94 -8.22
N PHE A 284 11.89 -17.74 -8.45
CA PHE A 284 10.57 -17.57 -9.05
C PHE A 284 10.66 -17.80 -10.55
N GLU A 285 9.60 -18.37 -11.11
CA GLU A 285 9.43 -18.58 -12.55
C GLU A 285 8.32 -17.64 -13.06
N LEU A 286 8.59 -16.92 -14.16
CA LEU A 286 7.54 -16.21 -14.89
C LEU A 286 6.63 -17.23 -15.57
N ILE A 287 5.37 -17.28 -15.17
CA ILE A 287 4.37 -18.23 -15.69
C ILE A 287 3.55 -17.61 -16.82
N ASP A 288 3.14 -16.35 -16.66
CA ASP A 288 2.27 -15.68 -17.63
C ASP A 288 2.51 -14.17 -17.67
N LYS A 289 2.09 -13.54 -18.77
CA LYS A 289 2.07 -12.09 -18.95
C LYS A 289 0.97 -11.66 -19.93
N TRP A 290 0.23 -10.61 -19.61
CA TRP A 290 -0.87 -10.11 -20.43
C TRP A 290 -1.05 -8.59 -20.32
N GLU A 291 -1.73 -8.00 -21.31
CA GLU A 291 -2.28 -6.63 -21.22
C GLU A 291 -3.67 -6.74 -20.57
N GLU A 292 -4.00 -5.82 -19.66
CA GLU A 292 -5.33 -5.77 -19.00
C GLU A 292 -6.34 -4.94 -19.82
#